data_AF-X0S9E1-F1
#
_entry.id   AF-X0S9E1-F1
#
_cell.length_a   1.000
_cell.length_b   1.000
_cell.length_c   1.000
_cell.angle_alpha   90.00
_cell.angle_beta   90.00
_cell.angle_gamma   90.00
#
_symmetry.space_group_name_H-M   'P 1'
#
loop_
_entity.id
_entity.type
_entity.pdbx_description
1 polymer ?
#
loop_
_entity_poly.entity_id
_entity_poly.type
_entity_poly.pdbx_seq_one_letter_code
_entity_poly.pdbx_strand_id
1 'polypeptide(L)' 'MKNNIYKQLSSIDLKGKVEKKGKHDYMSWATAWHLIKSEYPQAQRKVYECEETGLNFFTDGKTAYVKVGITIEGIEHV' A
#
# COMPACT_ATOMS: atom_id res chain seq x y z
N MET A 1 4.37 0.87 25.38
CA MET A 1 3.25 1.60 24.73
C MET A 1 3.16 1.10 23.30
N LYS A 2 1.98 0.65 22.84
CA LYS A 2 1.80 0.34 21.41
C LYS A 2 2.00 1.65 20.65
N ASN A 3 3.08 1.75 19.89
CA ASN A 3 3.27 2.87 19.01
C ASN A 3 2.09 2.91 18.03
N ASN A 4 1.42 4.05 17.94
CA ASN A 4 0.30 4.20 17.02
C ASN A 4 0.87 4.35 15.60
N ILE A 5 0.97 3.22 14.89
CA ILE A 5 1.53 3.12 13.52
C ILE A 5 0.90 4.19 12.62
N TYR A 6 -0.43 4.36 12.68
CA TYR A 6 -1.13 5.38 11.92
C TYR A 6 -0.64 6.79 12.26
N LYS A 7 -0.52 7.13 13.54
CA LYS A 7 -0.04 8.45 13.97
C LYS A 7 1.38 8.74 13.46
N GLN A 8 2.27 7.74 13.48
CA GLN A 8 3.62 7.88 12.94
C GLN A 8 3.61 8.09 11.42
N LEU A 9 2.95 7.19 10.68
CA LEU A 9 2.89 7.27 9.22
C LEU A 9 2.19 8.55 8.72
N SER A 10 1.14 8.99 9.40
CA SER A 10 0.41 10.23 9.05
C SER A 10 1.22 11.50 9.30
N SER A 11 2.28 11.43 10.10
CA SER A 11 3.17 12.57 10.38
C SER A 11 4.28 12.72 9.34
N ILE A 12 4.43 11.77 8.41
CA ILE A 12 5.47 11.81 7.38
C ILE A 12 5.15 12.91 6.35
N ASP A 13 6.12 13.79 6.10
CA ASP A 13 5.97 14.80 5.06
C ASP A 13 6.02 14.17 3.66
N LEU A 14 4.93 14.35 2.92
CA LEU A 14 4.73 13.86 1.56
C LEU A 14 5.03 14.91 0.49
N LYS A 15 5.44 16.13 0.88
CA LYS A 15 5.77 17.21 -0.05
C LYS A 15 6.87 16.76 -1.03
N GLY A 16 6.62 16.98 -2.32
CA GLY A 16 7.52 16.58 -3.41
C GLY A 16 7.53 15.08 -3.73
N LYS A 17 6.77 14.25 -3.01
CA LYS A 17 6.62 12.81 -3.27
C LYS A 17 5.29 12.46 -3.96
N VAL A 18 4.51 13.49 -4.27
CA VAL A 18 3.16 13.41 -4.85
C VAL A 18 3.15 14.22 -6.15
N GLU A 19 2.58 13.62 -7.18
CA GLU A 19 2.49 14.17 -8.53
C GLU A 19 1.04 14.54 -8.84
N LYS A 20 0.83 15.63 -9.57
CA LYS A 20 -0.51 16.02 -10.06
C LYS A 20 -0.87 15.11 -11.24
N LYS A 21 -1.92 14.31 -11.10
CA LYS A 21 -2.52 13.54 -12.19
C LYS A 21 -3.93 14.03 -12.46
N GLY A 22 -4.03 15.00 -13.39
CA GLY A 22 -5.28 15.72 -13.64
C GLY A 22 -5.69 16.55 -12.42
N LYS A 23 -6.87 16.26 -11.86
CA LYS A 23 -7.41 16.95 -10.67
C LYS A 23 -7.03 16.26 -9.35
N HIS A 24 -6.29 15.15 -9.42
CA HIS A 24 -5.94 14.35 -8.25
C HIS A 24 -4.46 14.44 -7.95
N ASP A 25 -4.15 14.37 -6.67
CA ASP A 25 -2.79 14.22 -6.17
C ASP A 25 -2.50 12.72 -6.06
N TYR A 26 -1.49 12.26 -6.78
CA TYR A 26 -1.14 10.84 -6.94
C TYR A 26 0.25 10.57 -6.37
N MET A 27 0.37 9.54 -5.54
CA MET A 27 1.66 9.01 -5.11
C MET A 27 1.88 7.66 -5.77
N SER A 28 3.08 7.46 -6.33
CA SER A 28 3.44 6.16 -6.87
C SER A 28 3.48 5.10 -5.77
N TRP A 29 3.07 3.87 -6.10
CA TRP A 29 3.11 2.78 -5.14
C TRP A 29 4.54 2.44 -4.69
N ALA A 30 5.53 2.59 -5.57
CA ALA A 30 6.94 2.41 -5.23
C ALA A 30 7.40 3.43 -4.17
N THR A 31 6.98 4.70 -4.31
CA THR A 31 7.29 5.75 -3.34
C THR A 31 6.62 5.49 -1.99
N ALA A 32 5.34 5.12 -2.00
CA ALA A 32 4.61 4.78 -0.77
C ALA A 32 5.26 3.59 -0.05
N TRP A 33 5.62 2.55 -0.79
CA TRP A 33 6.29 1.38 -0.24
C TRP A 33 7.69 1.69 0.31
N HIS A 34 8.45 2.53 -0.38
CA HIS A 34 9.74 3.00 0.10
C HIS A 34 9.61 3.74 1.45
N LEU A 35 8.63 4.65 1.59
CA LEU A 35 8.39 5.36 2.85
C LEU A 35 8.05 4.42 4.01
N ILE A 36 7.16 3.44 3.77
CA ILE A 36 6.82 2.44 4.79
C ILE A 36 8.06 1.64 5.19
N LYS A 37 8.89 1.21 4.23
CA LYS A 37 10.10 0.42 4.52
C LYS A 37 11.21 1.23 5.18
N SER A 38 11.26 2.54 4.98
CA SER A 38 12.21 3.42 5.68
C SER A 38 11.89 3.53 7.17
N GLU A 39 10.61 3.64 7.54
CA GLU A 39 10.18 3.71 8.94
C GLU A 39 10.07 2.32 9.59
N TYR A 40 9.60 1.33 8.82
CA TYR A 40 9.36 -0.05 9.26
C TYR A 40 10.06 -1.03 8.32
N PRO A 41 11.39 -1.25 8.46
CA PRO A 41 12.17 -2.11 7.57
C PRO A 41 11.69 -3.56 7.51
N GLN A 42 10.99 -4.04 8.55
CA GLN A 42 10.43 -5.39 8.61
C GLN A 42 9.03 -5.50 7.98
N ALA A 43 8.44 -4.39 7.55
CA ALA A 43 7.14 -4.40 6.87
C ALA A 43 7.18 -5.33 5.65
N GLN A 44 6.08 -6.07 5.48
CA GLN A 44 5.88 -7.00 4.39
C GLN A 44 4.70 -6.57 3.54
N ARG A 45 4.74 -6.93 2.25
CA ARG A 45 3.62 -6.79 1.34
C ARG A 45 3.26 -8.16 0.78
N LYS A 46 1.97 -8.41 0.62
CA LYS A 46 1.44 -9.61 -0.02
C LYS A 46 0.55 -9.19 -1.18
N VAL A 47 0.91 -9.61 -2.39
CA VAL A 47 0.01 -9.51 -3.54
C VAL A 47 -0.83 -10.77 -3.55
N TYR A 48 -2.14 -10.61 -3.51
CA TYR A 48 -3.06 -11.74 -3.52
C TYR A 48 -3.35 -12.16 -4.95
N GLU A 49 -3.48 -13.45 -5.16
CA GLU A 49 -3.83 -14.06 -6.43
C GLU A 49 -5.25 -14.59 -6.38
N CYS A 50 -5.96 -14.50 -7.50
CA CYS A 50 -7.27 -15.09 -7.69
C CYS A 50 -7.12 -16.61 -7.73
N GLU A 51 -7.81 -17.30 -6.82
CA GLU A 51 -7.67 -18.76 -6.64
C GLU A 51 -8.00 -19.54 -7.91
N GLU A 52 -8.95 -19.05 -8.72
CA GLU A 52 -9.39 -19.71 -9.94
C GLU A 52 -8.41 -19.56 -11.11
N THR A 53 -7.68 -18.44 -11.17
CA THR A 53 -6.83 -18.09 -12.32
C THR A 53 -5.34 -18.13 -12.02
N GLY A 54 -4.95 -18.11 -10.74
CA GLY A 54 -3.57 -17.95 -10.30
C GLY A 54 -2.97 -16.58 -10.64
N LEU A 55 -3.78 -15.62 -11.11
CA LEU A 55 -3.30 -14.29 -11.48
C LEU A 55 -3.46 -13.33 -10.30
N ASN A 56 -2.58 -12.34 -10.21
CA ASN A 56 -2.68 -11.22 -9.25
C ASN A 56 -3.77 -10.19 -9.63
N PHE A 57 -4.80 -10.64 -10.32
CA PHE A 57 -5.84 -9.84 -10.95
C PHE A 57 -7.19 -10.48 -10.66
N PHE A 58 -8.12 -9.67 -10.16
CA PHE A 58 -9.48 -10.09 -9.82
C PHE A 58 -10.46 -9.37 -10.74
N THR A 59 -11.45 -10.08 -11.26
CA THR A 59 -12.48 -9.51 -12.12
C THR A 59 -13.80 -10.25 -11.94
N ASP A 60 -14.90 -9.51 -12.01
CA ASP A 60 -16.26 -10.04 -12.12
C ASP A 60 -16.77 -10.05 -13.58
N GLY A 61 -15.87 -9.85 -14.55
CA GLY A 61 -16.18 -9.68 -15.97
C GLY A 61 -16.64 -8.27 -16.37
N LYS A 62 -16.80 -7.35 -15.41
CA LYS A 62 -17.18 -5.94 -15.65
C LYS A 62 -16.16 -4.95 -15.11
N THR A 63 -15.58 -5.28 -13.97
CA THR A 63 -14.60 -4.49 -13.23
C THR A 63 -13.37 -5.33 -12.95
N ALA A 64 -12.29 -4.65 -12.61
CA ALA A 64 -11.01 -5.27 -12.36
C ALA A 64 -10.27 -4.58 -11.22
N TYR A 65 -9.62 -5.36 -10.37
CA TYR A 65 -8.83 -4.84 -9.26
C TYR A 65 -7.69 -5.78 -8.87
N VAL A 66 -6.75 -5.25 -8.11
CA VAL A 66 -5.66 -5.99 -7.46
C VAL A 66 -5.88 -5.91 -5.96
N LYS A 67 -5.66 -7.01 -5.25
CA LYS A 67 -5.73 -7.06 -3.79
C LYS A 67 -4.31 -7.16 -3.22
N VAL A 68 -3.95 -6.24 -2.34
CA VAL A 68 -2.60 -6.18 -1.74
C VAL A 68 -2.74 -5.97 -0.25
N GLY A 69 -2.08 -6.82 0.54
CA GLY A 69 -1.97 -6.67 1.99
C GLY A 69 -0.63 -6.04 2.37
N ILE A 70 -0.66 -5.14 3.35
CA ILE A 70 0.53 -4.57 3.97
C ILE A 70 0.54 -4.98 5.44
N THR A 71 1.62 -5.64 5.86
CA THR A 71 1.84 -6.05 7.25
C THR A 71 2.92 -5.21 7.90
N ILE A 72 2.58 -4.53 9.00
CA ILE A 72 3.52 -3.75 9.83
C ILE A 72 3.35 -4.22 11.28
N GLU A 73 4.45 -4.61 11.93
CA GLU A 73 4.46 -5.10 13.33
C GLU A 73 3.42 -6.20 13.62
N GLY A 74 3.17 -7.07 12.64
CA GLY A 74 2.23 -8.19 12.76
C GLY A 74 0.76 -7.84 12.52
N ILE A 75 0.44 -6.59 12.19
CA ILE A 75 -0.92 -6.15 11.81
C ILE A 75 -0.97 -5.99 10.30
N GLU A 76 -1.89 -6.69 9.64
CA GLU A 76 -2.14 -6.59 8.21
C GLU A 76 -3.35 -5.69 7.90
N HIS A 77 -3.20 -4.84 6.89
CA HIS A 77 -4.28 -4.07 6.26
C HIS A 77 -4.35 -4.41 4.77
N VAL A 78 -5.57 -4.62 4.25
CA VAL A 78 -5.87 -4.99 2.86
C VAL A 78 -6.95 -4.08 2.30
#